data_AF-A0A7S2WBY1-F1
#
_entry.id   AF-A0A7S2WBY1-F1
#
_cell.length_a   1.000
_cell.length_b   1.000
_cell.length_c   1.000
_cell.angle_alpha   90.00
_cell.angle_beta   90.00
_cell.angle_gamma   90.00
#
_symmetry.space_group_name_H-M   'P 1'
#
loop_
_entity.id
_entity.type
_entity.pdbx_description
1 polymer ?
#
loop_
_entity_poly.entity_id
_entity_poly.type
_entity_poly.pdbx_seq_one_letter_code
_entity_poly.pdbx_strand_id
1 'polypeptide(L)'
;ENQDEWDNFVANLMNVAFFDERQELLFVEEDGGGGGGYYGVFATQDIKLNESVASVRLKNVISAPDTSERKDDDDDYSSYCLLVQKFVDHYSLRKEKDSISEIFKQHYVNYVIHKTKTEPLPIEAWSTEAVTLLSKVIGFNLPPIEASGGFHPIFDIDNSWIEECKSPPQLPEEMNVSITQLILAVIKRTLHSGHMMPFLDLYNHRGGKWTNIQIEVELDDHDDGGFFNVYALRDISAGEQLHYSYEKVRRENDPYFEEDPIMETPQILRDYGIVELYPQSFTLGKNIKLEIDKDDDHDNNDDGGDGLIIKLQSSSSTSTTTQSQSLSYRQISFLQEELFRLNLASDLFETWPLLLSSSSSSANSSSAFNLEFTVIQKYHQSLTNAITLALDSFQTKNIVLPAETLHKDEEEEAYARDEDEDFWMQYIVCSHDPTQFLDFDGYYQRHESLLQSKYQKICFSKNRKYMISASH
;
A
#
# COMPACT_ATOMS: atom_id res chain seq x y z
N GLU A 1 -21.31 -21.74 -2.79
CA GLU A 1 -21.12 -23.19 -3.07
C GLU A 1 -20.19 -23.90 -2.08
N ASN A 2 -19.62 -23.24 -1.05
CA ASN A 2 -18.78 -23.96 -0.07
C ASN A 2 -18.94 -23.48 1.38
N GLN A 3 -20.17 -23.19 1.81
CA GLN A 3 -20.45 -22.93 3.22
C GLN A 3 -19.97 -24.10 4.09
N ASP A 4 -20.14 -25.34 3.63
CA ASP A 4 -19.68 -26.53 4.35
C ASP A 4 -18.15 -26.59 4.48
N GLU A 5 -17.38 -26.29 3.42
CA GLU A 5 -15.90 -26.23 3.52
C GLU A 5 -15.44 -25.10 4.45
N TRP A 6 -16.15 -23.98 4.41
CA TRP A 6 -15.89 -22.83 5.27
C TRP A 6 -16.17 -23.16 6.75
N ASP A 7 -17.34 -23.71 7.05
CA ASP A 7 -17.74 -24.12 8.40
C ASP A 7 -16.75 -25.18 8.93
N ASN A 8 -16.27 -26.09 8.07
CA ASN A 8 -15.23 -27.05 8.42
C ASN A 8 -13.87 -26.38 8.71
N PHE A 9 -13.46 -25.39 7.92
CA PHE A 9 -12.23 -24.63 8.20
C PHE A 9 -12.33 -23.91 9.54
N VAL A 10 -13.43 -23.18 9.79
CA VAL A 10 -13.65 -22.46 11.05
C VAL A 10 -13.70 -23.45 12.23
N ALA A 11 -14.42 -24.56 12.12
CA ALA A 11 -14.48 -25.57 13.18
C ALA A 11 -13.10 -26.18 13.49
N ASN A 12 -12.27 -26.42 12.46
CA ASN A 12 -10.92 -26.92 12.65
C ASN A 12 -9.95 -25.86 13.18
N LEU A 13 -10.14 -24.59 12.81
CA LEU A 13 -9.40 -23.46 13.36
C LEU A 13 -9.54 -23.39 14.87
N MET A 14 -10.76 -23.56 15.40
CA MET A 14 -11.00 -23.57 16.85
C MET A 14 -10.30 -24.72 17.60
N ASN A 15 -9.84 -25.77 16.90
CA ASN A 15 -9.16 -26.92 17.53
C ASN A 15 -7.63 -26.75 17.63
N VAL A 16 -7.05 -25.81 16.90
CA VAL A 16 -5.59 -25.65 16.73
C VAL A 16 -5.09 -24.24 16.99
N ALA A 17 -5.99 -23.26 16.96
CA ALA A 17 -5.80 -21.91 17.40
C ALA A 17 -6.87 -21.59 18.45
N PHE A 18 -6.51 -20.76 19.41
CA PHE A 18 -7.50 -20.02 20.17
C PHE A 18 -8.00 -18.88 19.29
N PHE A 19 -9.30 -18.77 19.14
CA PHE A 19 -9.96 -17.63 18.52
C PHE A 19 -11.10 -17.25 19.47
N ASP A 20 -11.08 -16.00 19.96
CA ASP A 20 -12.06 -15.55 20.95
C ASP A 20 -13.48 -15.64 20.36
N GLU A 21 -14.40 -16.26 21.10
CA GLU A 21 -15.80 -16.45 20.69
C GLU A 21 -16.57 -15.13 20.52
N ARG A 22 -16.01 -14.02 21.02
CA ARG A 22 -16.50 -12.66 20.84
C ARG A 22 -16.14 -12.08 19.47
N GLN A 23 -15.73 -12.90 18.51
CA GLN A 23 -15.43 -12.48 17.16
C GLN A 23 -16.31 -13.21 16.15
N GLU A 24 -16.67 -12.50 15.08
CA GLU A 24 -17.36 -13.07 13.93
C GLU A 24 -16.74 -12.57 12.62
N LEU A 25 -16.71 -13.42 11.60
CA LEU A 25 -16.31 -13.00 10.27
C LEU A 25 -17.55 -12.55 9.49
N LEU A 26 -17.56 -11.29 9.06
CA LEU A 26 -18.65 -10.72 8.26
C LEU A 26 -18.16 -10.32 6.88
N PHE A 27 -19.03 -10.47 5.89
CA PHE A 27 -18.84 -9.87 4.58
C PHE A 27 -19.36 -8.43 4.61
N VAL A 28 -18.51 -7.49 4.21
CA VAL A 28 -18.80 -6.06 4.10
C VAL A 28 -18.91 -5.72 2.63
N GLU A 29 -20.11 -5.32 2.20
CA GLU A 29 -20.30 -4.73 0.87
C GLU A 29 -19.64 -3.35 0.84
N GLU A 30 -18.85 -3.08 -0.21
CA GLU A 30 -18.32 -1.73 -0.38
C GLU A 30 -19.40 -0.81 -0.94
N ASP A 31 -19.57 0.36 -0.29
CA ASP A 31 -20.46 1.41 -0.75
C ASP A 31 -20.01 1.89 -2.15
N GLY A 32 -20.75 1.51 -3.19
CA GLY A 32 -20.38 1.90 -4.56
C GLY A 32 -21.08 1.19 -5.72
N GLY A 33 -21.96 0.21 -5.46
CA GLY A 33 -22.74 -0.46 -6.51
C GLY A 33 -21.92 -1.34 -7.47
N GLY A 34 -20.61 -1.44 -7.28
CA GLY A 34 -19.69 -2.23 -8.11
C GLY A 34 -19.68 -3.74 -7.81
N GLY A 35 -20.52 -4.22 -6.90
CA GLY A 35 -20.58 -5.63 -6.52
C GLY A 35 -19.34 -6.16 -5.79
N GLY A 36 -18.45 -5.25 -5.36
CA GLY A 36 -17.27 -5.57 -4.55
C GLY A 36 -17.62 -5.62 -3.06
N GLY A 37 -16.93 -6.48 -2.33
CA GLY A 37 -16.97 -6.52 -0.88
C GLY A 37 -15.78 -7.32 -0.35
N TYR A 38 -15.56 -7.24 0.95
CA TYR A 38 -14.46 -7.92 1.61
C TYR A 38 -14.95 -8.64 2.87
N TYR A 39 -14.19 -9.62 3.33
CA TYR A 39 -14.43 -10.21 4.64
C TYR A 39 -13.62 -9.46 5.69
N GLY A 40 -14.20 -9.25 6.87
CA GLY A 40 -13.52 -8.67 8.02
C GLY A 40 -13.94 -9.37 9.30
N VAL A 41 -13.06 -9.36 10.30
CA VAL A 41 -13.36 -9.90 11.64
C VAL A 41 -13.91 -8.78 12.51
N PHE A 42 -15.07 -8.99 13.12
CA PHE A 42 -15.79 -8.02 13.94
C PHE A 42 -15.98 -8.54 15.35
N ALA A 43 -15.91 -7.65 16.33
CA ALA A 43 -16.22 -7.96 17.71
C ALA A 43 -17.75 -8.11 17.89
N THR A 44 -18.23 -9.22 18.43
CA THR A 44 -19.64 -9.41 18.80
C THR A 44 -19.95 -8.88 20.20
N GLN A 45 -18.91 -8.68 21.01
CA GLN A 45 -18.97 -8.13 22.37
C GLN A 45 -17.77 -7.21 22.59
N ASP A 46 -17.82 -6.36 23.61
CA ASP A 46 -16.69 -5.51 23.97
C ASP A 46 -15.45 -6.38 24.33
N ILE A 47 -14.29 -5.96 23.83
CA ILE A 47 -12.97 -6.56 24.13
C ILE A 47 -12.13 -5.47 24.81
N LYS A 48 -11.49 -5.80 25.93
CA LYS A 48 -10.69 -4.83 26.69
C LYS A 48 -9.26 -4.75 26.20
N LEU A 49 -8.64 -3.58 26.42
CA LEU A 49 -7.20 -3.38 26.25
C LEU A 49 -6.40 -4.56 26.83
N ASN A 50 -5.42 -5.04 26.07
CA ASN A 50 -4.53 -6.16 26.37
C ASN A 50 -5.20 -7.54 26.50
N GLU A 51 -6.50 -7.68 26.20
CA GLU A 51 -7.11 -9.01 26.10
C GLU A 51 -6.61 -9.75 24.85
N SER A 52 -6.34 -11.04 24.99
CA SER A 52 -6.01 -11.91 23.86
C SER A 52 -7.27 -12.15 23.03
N VAL A 53 -7.18 -11.90 21.73
CA VAL A 53 -8.26 -12.16 20.77
C VAL A 53 -7.99 -13.41 19.95
N ALA A 54 -6.74 -13.78 19.73
CA ALA A 54 -6.39 -15.02 19.08
C ALA A 54 -5.01 -15.52 19.52
N SER A 55 -4.78 -16.82 19.42
CA SER A 55 -3.47 -17.42 19.62
C SER A 55 -3.29 -18.66 18.75
N VAL A 56 -2.10 -18.87 18.22
CA VAL A 56 -1.75 -20.10 17.52
C VAL A 56 -0.38 -20.59 17.93
N ARG A 57 -0.27 -21.90 18.09
CA ARG A 57 1.03 -22.54 18.29
C ARG A 57 1.86 -22.43 17.03
N LEU A 58 3.14 -22.11 17.17
CA LEU A 58 4.10 -22.00 16.06
C LEU A 58 4.12 -23.25 15.16
N LYS A 59 3.95 -24.46 15.74
CA LYS A 59 3.85 -25.72 14.96
C LYS A 59 2.67 -25.79 13.98
N ASN A 60 1.62 -25.00 14.22
CA ASN A 60 0.40 -24.95 13.38
C ASN A 60 0.50 -23.87 12.28
N VAL A 61 1.55 -23.05 12.28
CA VAL A 61 1.86 -22.06 11.25
C VAL A 61 2.58 -22.74 10.08
N ILE A 62 2.43 -22.20 8.86
CA ILE A 62 3.25 -22.63 7.72
C ILE A 62 4.45 -21.68 7.65
N SER A 63 5.61 -22.17 8.02
CA SER A 63 6.84 -21.37 8.09
C SER A 63 7.86 -21.83 7.07
N ALA A 64 8.62 -20.89 6.51
CA ALA A 64 9.88 -21.25 5.86
C ALA A 64 10.77 -22.02 6.87
N PRO A 65 11.58 -23.00 6.43
CA PRO A 65 12.55 -23.62 7.32
C PRO A 65 13.45 -22.55 7.92
N ASP A 66 13.80 -22.67 9.20
CA ASP A 66 14.75 -21.78 9.83
C ASP A 66 16.10 -21.91 9.10
N THR A 67 16.52 -20.84 8.44
CA THR A 67 17.76 -20.82 7.66
C THR A 67 18.99 -20.84 8.55
N SER A 68 18.85 -20.57 9.85
CA SER A 68 19.95 -20.59 10.81
C SER A 68 20.59 -21.99 10.99
N GLU A 69 19.88 -23.06 10.62
CA GLU A 69 20.44 -24.42 10.63
C GLU A 69 21.20 -24.79 9.34
N ARG A 70 21.10 -23.98 8.27
CA ARG A 70 21.86 -24.19 7.03
C ARG A 70 23.21 -23.48 7.13
N LYS A 71 24.25 -24.25 7.46
CA LYS A 71 25.65 -23.80 7.56
C LYS A 71 26.37 -23.67 6.20
N ASP A 72 25.65 -23.84 5.10
CA ASP A 72 26.25 -23.83 3.77
C ASP A 72 25.84 -22.53 3.06
N ASP A 73 26.79 -21.59 3.02
CA ASP A 73 26.67 -20.19 2.56
C ASP A 73 26.30 -20.00 1.07
N ASP A 74 25.97 -21.06 0.33
CA ASP A 74 25.88 -21.06 -1.14
C ASP A 74 24.46 -21.29 -1.71
N ASP A 75 23.45 -21.57 -0.87
CA ASP A 75 22.06 -21.79 -1.31
C ASP A 75 21.09 -20.85 -0.56
N ASP A 76 21.23 -19.55 -0.82
CA ASP A 76 20.23 -18.51 -0.55
C ASP A 76 18.96 -18.75 -1.40
N TYR A 77 18.30 -19.88 -1.16
CA TYR A 77 16.90 -20.01 -1.54
C TYR A 77 16.14 -18.92 -0.82
N SER A 78 15.47 -18.04 -1.58
CA SER A 78 14.58 -17.07 -0.96
C SER A 78 13.60 -17.84 -0.07
N SER A 79 13.44 -17.42 1.18
CA SER A 79 12.58 -18.07 2.18
C SER A 79 11.16 -18.30 1.63
N TYR A 80 10.72 -17.42 0.72
CA TYR A 80 9.48 -17.52 -0.03
C TYR A 80 9.41 -18.73 -0.98
N CYS A 81 10.49 -19.11 -1.69
CA CYS A 81 10.52 -20.33 -2.52
C CYS A 81 10.13 -21.56 -1.71
N LEU A 82 10.78 -21.73 -0.55
CA LEU A 82 10.56 -22.88 0.33
C LEU A 82 9.16 -22.84 0.95
N LEU A 83 8.65 -21.65 1.22
CA LEU A 83 7.30 -21.46 1.74
C LEU A 83 6.23 -21.83 0.70
N VAL A 84 6.39 -21.42 -0.56
CA VAL A 84 5.51 -21.81 -1.67
C VAL A 84 5.55 -23.32 -1.89
N GLN A 85 6.75 -23.94 -1.85
CA GLN A 85 6.87 -25.40 -1.95
C GLN A 85 6.12 -26.10 -0.81
N LYS A 86 6.32 -25.68 0.45
CA LYS A 86 5.58 -26.24 1.60
C LYS A 86 4.07 -26.06 1.46
N PHE A 87 3.63 -24.92 0.94
CA PHE A 87 2.22 -24.67 0.67
C PHE A 87 1.66 -25.68 -0.33
N VAL A 88 2.37 -25.95 -1.44
CA VAL A 88 2.00 -26.96 -2.44
C VAL A 88 2.02 -28.38 -1.86
N ASP A 89 3.00 -28.69 -1.02
CA ASP A 89 3.07 -29.98 -0.33
C ASP A 89 1.86 -30.16 0.59
N HIS A 90 1.49 -29.16 1.39
CA HIS A 90 0.31 -29.20 2.25
C HIS A 90 -0.99 -29.36 1.45
N TYR A 91 -1.09 -28.78 0.24
CA TYR A 91 -2.23 -29.02 -0.66
C TYR A 91 -2.28 -30.48 -1.16
N SER A 92 -1.12 -31.02 -1.54
CA SER A 92 -0.99 -32.34 -2.19
C SER A 92 -1.20 -33.50 -1.23
N LEU A 93 -0.98 -33.28 0.07
CA LEU A 93 -1.05 -34.31 1.12
C LEU A 93 -2.49 -34.73 1.51
N ARG A 94 -3.47 -34.57 0.62
CA ARG A 94 -4.93 -34.77 0.81
C ARG A 94 -5.37 -36.15 1.31
N LYS A 95 -4.51 -37.17 1.38
CA LYS A 95 -4.94 -38.58 1.47
C LYS A 95 -4.44 -39.39 2.68
N GLU A 96 -3.46 -38.93 3.46
CA GLU A 96 -2.81 -39.78 4.48
C GLU A 96 -2.34 -38.99 5.71
N LYS A 97 -3.25 -38.40 6.49
CA LYS A 97 -2.85 -37.68 7.71
C LYS A 97 -3.73 -37.97 8.92
N ASP A 98 -3.04 -38.30 10.02
CA ASP A 98 -3.64 -38.63 11.31
C ASP A 98 -3.61 -37.46 12.31
N SER A 99 -2.90 -36.35 12.00
CA SER A 99 -2.74 -35.23 12.94
C SER A 99 -3.65 -34.03 12.61
N ILE A 100 -4.29 -33.49 13.65
CA ILE A 100 -5.20 -32.34 13.56
C ILE A 100 -4.47 -31.10 12.99
N SER A 101 -3.22 -30.87 13.38
CA SER A 101 -2.38 -29.77 12.87
C SER A 101 -2.26 -29.78 11.34
N GLU A 102 -2.11 -30.95 10.75
CA GLU A 102 -1.90 -31.04 9.32
C GLU A 102 -3.19 -30.97 8.51
N ILE A 103 -4.28 -31.51 9.05
CA ILE A 103 -5.64 -31.29 8.53
C ILE A 103 -5.94 -29.79 8.52
N PHE A 104 -5.59 -29.09 9.60
CA PHE A 104 -5.78 -27.65 9.68
C PHE A 104 -5.00 -26.87 8.61
N LYS A 105 -3.70 -27.12 8.46
CA LYS A 105 -2.88 -26.46 7.42
C LYS A 105 -3.43 -26.70 6.02
N GLN A 106 -3.96 -27.90 5.77
CA GLN A 106 -4.61 -28.22 4.49
C GLN A 106 -5.88 -27.38 4.26
N HIS A 107 -6.74 -27.21 5.28
CA HIS A 107 -7.91 -26.35 5.16
C HIS A 107 -7.52 -24.88 4.94
N TYR A 108 -6.50 -24.40 5.65
CA TYR A 108 -5.97 -23.05 5.44
C TYR A 108 -5.44 -22.85 4.01
N VAL A 109 -4.70 -23.82 3.49
CA VAL A 109 -4.20 -23.80 2.10
C VAL A 109 -5.35 -23.73 1.09
N ASN A 110 -6.40 -24.55 1.28
CA ASN A 110 -7.59 -24.49 0.42
C ASN A 110 -8.28 -23.12 0.50
N TYR A 111 -8.37 -22.53 1.71
CA TYR A 111 -8.90 -21.20 1.92
C TYR A 111 -8.11 -20.14 1.15
N VAL A 112 -6.78 -20.15 1.25
CA VAL A 112 -5.92 -19.20 0.53
C VAL A 112 -6.10 -19.35 -1.00
N ILE A 113 -6.14 -20.58 -1.53
CA ILE A 113 -6.40 -20.86 -2.95
C ILE A 113 -7.78 -20.35 -3.40
N HIS A 114 -8.77 -20.38 -2.52
CA HIS A 114 -10.08 -19.83 -2.84
C HIS A 114 -10.03 -18.29 -2.88
N LYS A 115 -9.40 -17.66 -1.89
CA LYS A 115 -9.30 -16.20 -1.78
C LYS A 115 -8.54 -15.55 -2.94
N THR A 116 -7.51 -16.21 -3.49
CA THR A 116 -6.76 -15.69 -4.66
C THR A 116 -7.61 -15.43 -5.88
N LYS A 117 -8.79 -16.07 -5.96
CA LYS A 117 -9.73 -15.90 -7.08
C LYS A 117 -10.65 -14.69 -6.90
N THR A 118 -10.75 -14.16 -5.69
CA THR A 118 -11.76 -13.15 -5.32
C THR A 118 -11.17 -11.85 -4.81
N GLU A 119 -9.91 -11.85 -4.38
CA GLU A 119 -9.26 -10.67 -3.80
C GLU A 119 -8.42 -9.91 -4.82
N PRO A 120 -8.20 -8.59 -4.59
CA PRO A 120 -7.18 -7.86 -5.31
C PRO A 120 -5.84 -8.57 -5.15
N LEU A 121 -5.19 -8.82 -6.29
CA LEU A 121 -3.82 -9.28 -6.32
C LEU A 121 -2.86 -8.08 -6.26
N PRO A 122 -1.61 -8.30 -5.86
CA PRO A 122 -0.53 -7.33 -6.02
C PRO A 122 -0.45 -6.76 -7.45
N ILE A 123 0.14 -5.57 -7.61
CA ILE A 123 0.18 -4.85 -8.91
C ILE A 123 0.80 -5.71 -10.01
N GLU A 124 1.70 -6.63 -9.67
CA GLU A 124 2.38 -7.56 -10.57
C GLU A 124 1.41 -8.49 -11.31
N ALA A 125 0.21 -8.73 -10.78
CA ALA A 125 -0.82 -9.53 -11.43
C ALA A 125 -1.92 -8.70 -12.10
N TRP A 126 -1.80 -7.38 -12.11
CA TRP A 126 -2.83 -6.53 -12.70
C TRP A 126 -2.83 -6.59 -14.23
N SER A 127 -3.98 -6.31 -14.82
CA SER A 127 -4.10 -6.21 -16.27
C SER A 127 -3.18 -5.11 -16.83
N THR A 128 -2.72 -5.28 -18.08
CA THR A 128 -1.93 -4.27 -18.80
C THR A 128 -2.66 -2.93 -18.84
N GLU A 129 -3.98 -2.94 -18.99
CA GLU A 129 -4.82 -1.76 -18.97
C GLU A 129 -4.80 -1.06 -17.61
N ALA A 130 -4.87 -1.80 -16.51
CA ALA A 130 -4.80 -1.26 -15.15
C ALA A 130 -3.42 -0.67 -14.86
N VAL A 131 -2.33 -1.37 -15.21
CA VAL A 131 -0.96 -0.85 -15.07
C VAL A 131 -0.76 0.42 -15.92
N THR A 132 -1.34 0.46 -17.12
CA THR A 132 -1.32 1.65 -17.99
C THR A 132 -2.10 2.81 -17.38
N LEU A 133 -3.26 2.55 -16.77
CA LEU A 133 -4.02 3.60 -16.10
C LEU A 133 -3.29 4.10 -14.84
N LEU A 134 -2.77 3.20 -14.02
CA LEU A 134 -2.00 3.53 -12.82
C LEU A 134 -0.79 4.39 -13.16
N SER A 135 -0.02 4.03 -14.19
CA SER A 135 1.15 4.82 -14.62
C SER A 135 0.78 6.25 -15.06
N LYS A 136 -0.40 6.45 -15.66
CA LYS A 136 -0.94 7.80 -15.95
C LYS A 136 -1.33 8.56 -14.70
N VAL A 137 -1.87 7.89 -13.69
CA VAL A 137 -2.27 8.47 -12.41
C VAL A 137 -1.05 8.90 -11.60
N ILE A 138 0.00 8.09 -11.53
CA ILE A 138 1.20 8.40 -10.72
C ILE A 138 2.22 9.28 -11.45
N GLY A 139 2.24 9.24 -12.79
CA GLY A 139 3.23 9.95 -13.58
C GLY A 139 4.64 9.39 -13.39
N PHE A 140 5.66 10.25 -13.54
CA PHE A 140 7.08 9.85 -13.42
C PHE A 140 7.68 10.09 -12.03
N ASN A 141 6.97 10.83 -11.17
CA ASN A 141 7.56 11.41 -9.97
C ASN A 141 6.89 10.96 -8.66
N LEU A 142 5.75 10.26 -8.72
CA LEU A 142 5.05 9.80 -7.52
C LEU A 142 5.07 8.28 -7.41
N PRO A 143 5.11 7.76 -6.18
CA PRO A 143 5.18 6.33 -6.01
C PRO A 143 3.92 5.59 -6.43
N PRO A 144 4.06 4.28 -6.71
CA PRO A 144 5.32 3.53 -6.73
C PRO A 144 6.22 3.90 -7.96
N ILE A 145 7.34 4.61 -7.74
CA ILE A 145 8.18 5.25 -8.81
C ILE A 145 8.99 4.19 -9.56
N GLU A 146 9.04 2.97 -9.02
CA GLU A 146 9.46 1.75 -9.72
C GLU A 146 8.69 1.55 -11.04
N ALA A 147 7.61 2.30 -11.30
CA ALA A 147 6.81 2.18 -12.50
C ALA A 147 7.37 2.80 -13.81
N SER A 148 8.39 3.67 -13.79
CA SER A 148 8.73 4.46 -15.01
C SER A 148 10.20 4.57 -15.44
N GLY A 149 11.14 3.89 -14.77
CA GLY A 149 12.57 3.91 -15.14
C GLY A 149 13.21 2.55 -15.40
N GLY A 150 12.36 1.53 -15.48
CA GLY A 150 12.72 0.16 -15.12
C GLY A 150 11.93 -0.16 -13.87
N PHE A 151 10.75 -0.74 -14.04
CA PHE A 151 10.36 -1.82 -13.15
C PHE A 151 11.58 -2.75 -13.17
N HIS A 152 12.48 -2.59 -12.19
CA HIS A 152 13.37 -3.68 -11.91
C HIS A 152 12.41 -4.85 -11.66
N PRO A 153 12.63 -6.00 -12.28
CA PRO A 153 11.89 -7.21 -12.00
C PRO A 153 12.24 -7.64 -10.57
N ILE A 154 11.83 -6.85 -9.57
CA ILE A 154 11.77 -7.29 -8.19
C ILE A 154 10.81 -8.49 -8.13
N PHE A 155 9.94 -8.61 -9.13
CA PHE A 155 9.22 -9.82 -9.48
C PHE A 155 8.95 -9.90 -10.99
N ASP A 156 9.97 -10.17 -11.81
CA ASP A 156 9.71 -11.07 -12.95
C ASP A 156 9.50 -12.45 -12.32
N ILE A 157 8.37 -12.64 -11.63
CA ILE A 157 8.04 -13.87 -10.88
C ILE A 157 8.21 -15.09 -11.79
N ASP A 158 8.04 -14.91 -13.09
CA ASP A 158 8.18 -15.99 -14.04
C ASP A 158 9.64 -16.22 -14.45
N ASN A 159 10.57 -15.23 -14.44
CA ASN A 159 11.98 -15.49 -14.74
C ASN A 159 12.92 -15.35 -13.54
N SER A 160 12.91 -14.25 -12.77
CA SER A 160 13.82 -14.07 -11.63
C SER A 160 13.52 -15.03 -10.48
N TRP A 161 12.24 -15.20 -10.13
CA TRP A 161 11.86 -16.15 -9.07
C TRP A 161 12.03 -17.60 -9.54
N ILE A 162 11.75 -17.93 -10.81
CA ILE A 162 12.04 -19.26 -11.36
C ILE A 162 13.55 -19.54 -11.38
N GLU A 163 14.37 -18.54 -11.73
CA GLU A 163 15.83 -18.62 -11.69
C GLU A 163 16.35 -18.80 -10.25
N GLU A 164 15.83 -18.03 -9.29
CA GLU A 164 16.21 -18.09 -7.87
C GLU A 164 15.75 -19.39 -7.21
N CYS A 165 14.52 -19.82 -7.45
CA CYS A 165 13.99 -21.05 -6.90
C CYS A 165 14.48 -22.31 -7.62
N LYS A 166 15.27 -22.17 -8.71
CA LYS A 166 15.88 -23.21 -9.57
C LYS A 166 14.91 -24.24 -10.19
N SER A 167 13.72 -24.44 -9.65
CA SER A 167 12.65 -25.33 -10.11
C SER A 167 11.35 -25.00 -9.36
N PRO A 168 10.33 -24.38 -9.98
CA PRO A 168 9.04 -24.14 -9.33
C PRO A 168 8.39 -25.49 -8.96
N PRO A 169 7.62 -25.54 -7.85
CA PRO A 169 6.81 -26.72 -7.55
C PRO A 169 5.89 -27.05 -8.73
N GLN A 170 5.79 -28.35 -9.06
CA GLN A 170 4.74 -28.80 -9.96
C GLN A 170 3.39 -28.67 -9.25
N LEU A 171 2.54 -27.79 -9.76
CA LEU A 171 1.20 -27.61 -9.21
C LEU A 171 0.31 -28.80 -9.60
N PRO A 172 -0.42 -29.40 -8.64
CA PRO A 172 -1.47 -30.36 -8.97
C PRO A 172 -2.54 -29.71 -9.85
N GLU A 173 -2.98 -30.40 -10.91
CA GLU A 173 -3.99 -29.89 -11.86
C GLU A 173 -5.27 -29.43 -11.14
N GLU A 174 -5.64 -30.15 -10.08
CA GLU A 174 -6.79 -29.85 -9.21
C GLU A 174 -6.74 -28.45 -8.55
N MET A 175 -5.56 -27.86 -8.37
CA MET A 175 -5.41 -26.58 -7.67
C MET A 175 -6.07 -25.43 -8.45
N ASN A 176 -6.08 -25.52 -9.79
CA ASN A 176 -6.72 -24.57 -10.69
C ASN A 176 -6.39 -23.11 -10.34
N VAL A 177 -5.10 -22.83 -10.15
CA VAL A 177 -4.47 -21.50 -9.99
C VAL A 177 -3.14 -21.52 -10.74
N SER A 178 -2.69 -20.37 -11.26
CA SER A 178 -1.33 -20.29 -11.81
C SER A 178 -0.29 -20.26 -10.69
N ILE A 179 0.95 -20.64 -11.00
CA ILE A 179 2.07 -20.54 -10.06
C ILE A 179 2.31 -19.09 -9.62
N THR A 180 2.21 -18.14 -10.55
CA THR A 180 2.30 -16.70 -10.29
C THR A 180 1.24 -16.25 -9.28
N GLN A 181 -0.03 -16.65 -9.48
CA GLN A 181 -1.11 -16.33 -8.54
C GLN A 181 -0.86 -16.92 -7.15
N LEU A 182 -0.33 -18.15 -7.09
CA LEU A 182 -0.02 -18.80 -5.83
C LEU A 182 1.13 -18.08 -5.09
N ILE A 183 2.19 -17.71 -5.80
CA ILE A 183 3.34 -17.00 -5.22
C ILE A 183 2.87 -15.68 -4.61
N LEU A 184 2.09 -14.89 -5.36
CA LEU A 184 1.54 -13.63 -4.87
C LEU A 184 0.59 -13.83 -3.68
N ALA A 185 -0.18 -14.92 -3.66
CA ALA A 185 -1.03 -15.27 -2.53
C ALA A 185 -0.24 -15.51 -1.24
N VAL A 186 0.88 -16.22 -1.38
CA VAL A 186 1.78 -16.56 -0.28
C VAL A 186 2.45 -15.29 0.20
N ILE A 187 3.06 -14.49 -0.68
CA ILE A 187 3.73 -13.23 -0.33
C ILE A 187 2.78 -12.30 0.44
N LYS A 188 1.58 -12.05 -0.11
CA LYS A 188 0.57 -11.18 0.50
C LYS A 188 0.13 -11.61 1.91
N ARG A 189 0.32 -12.87 2.29
CA ARG A 189 -0.14 -13.46 3.57
C ARG A 189 0.99 -13.87 4.50
N THR A 190 2.22 -13.69 4.05
CA THR A 190 3.40 -14.06 4.80
C THR A 190 3.84 -12.87 5.62
N LEU A 191 4.02 -13.07 6.93
CA LEU A 191 4.70 -12.08 7.75
C LEU A 191 6.15 -11.92 7.29
N HIS A 192 6.75 -10.75 7.53
CA HIS A 192 8.17 -10.49 7.24
C HIS A 192 9.12 -11.57 7.80
N SER A 193 8.74 -12.25 8.88
CA SER A 193 9.46 -13.39 9.44
C SER A 193 9.34 -14.71 8.65
N GLY A 194 8.72 -14.73 7.46
CA GLY A 194 8.56 -15.94 6.65
C GLY A 194 7.52 -16.92 7.19
N HIS A 195 6.47 -16.41 7.84
CA HIS A 195 5.42 -17.20 8.49
C HIS A 195 4.04 -16.87 7.93
N MET A 196 3.27 -17.89 7.52
CA MET A 196 1.86 -17.75 7.18
C MET A 196 1.00 -18.24 8.34
N MET A 197 0.28 -17.32 8.98
CA MET A 197 -0.53 -17.57 10.17
C MET A 197 -2.00 -17.76 9.82
N PRO A 198 -2.56 -18.98 10.03
CA PRO A 198 -3.90 -19.32 9.56
C PRO A 198 -5.07 -18.67 10.34
N PHE A 199 -5.18 -17.35 10.37
CA PHE A 199 -6.32 -16.53 10.86
C PHE A 199 -5.91 -15.07 10.87
N LEU A 200 -4.60 -14.80 10.96
CA LEU A 200 -4.10 -13.44 10.94
C LEU A 200 -4.44 -12.74 9.63
N ASP A 201 -4.40 -13.49 8.53
CA ASP A 201 -4.79 -13.02 7.20
C ASP A 201 -6.32 -12.82 7.03
N LEU A 202 -7.11 -13.02 8.10
CA LEU A 202 -8.51 -12.61 8.19
C LEU A 202 -8.68 -11.19 8.72
N TYR A 203 -7.70 -10.67 9.47
CA TYR A 203 -7.74 -9.31 9.96
C TYR A 203 -7.27 -8.36 8.86
N ASN A 204 -8.11 -7.38 8.53
CA ASN A 204 -7.78 -6.43 7.48
C ASN A 204 -6.81 -5.37 7.98
N HIS A 205 -6.03 -4.86 7.04
CA HIS A 205 -5.16 -3.73 7.25
C HIS A 205 -5.92 -2.47 7.66
N ARG A 206 -5.46 -1.80 8.71
CA ARG A 206 -5.71 -0.37 8.92
C ARG A 206 -4.64 0.22 9.84
N GLY A 207 -3.94 1.26 9.38
CA GLY A 207 -2.90 1.92 10.16
C GLY A 207 -3.40 2.93 11.20
N GLY A 208 -2.44 3.48 11.95
CA GLY A 208 -2.65 4.58 12.91
C GLY A 208 -3.61 4.23 14.04
N LYS A 209 -4.42 5.21 14.47
CA LYS A 209 -5.41 5.09 15.56
C LYS A 209 -6.47 3.99 15.37
N TRP A 210 -6.65 3.55 14.12
CA TRP A 210 -7.64 2.54 13.77
C TRP A 210 -7.11 1.13 14.01
N THR A 211 -5.79 0.95 14.01
CA THR A 211 -5.15 -0.28 14.49
C THR A 211 -5.63 -0.53 15.91
N ASN A 212 -6.23 -1.68 16.14
CA ASN A 212 -6.78 -2.02 17.46
C ASN A 212 -6.37 -3.41 17.93
N ILE A 213 -5.60 -4.14 17.12
CA ILE A 213 -4.94 -5.39 17.53
C ILE A 213 -3.46 -5.40 17.12
N GLN A 214 -2.64 -6.11 17.88
CA GLN A 214 -1.22 -6.35 17.59
C GLN A 214 -0.87 -7.82 17.74
N ILE A 215 0.26 -8.22 17.15
CA ILE A 215 0.78 -9.59 17.22
C ILE A 215 2.04 -9.59 18.07
N GLU A 216 2.11 -10.52 19.01
CA GLU A 216 3.30 -10.80 19.79
C GLU A 216 3.71 -12.27 19.58
N VAL A 217 5.02 -12.48 19.55
CA VAL A 217 5.61 -13.82 19.47
C VAL A 217 6.11 -14.18 20.87
N GLU A 218 5.45 -15.13 21.51
CA GLU A 218 5.91 -15.68 22.79
C GLU A 218 6.69 -16.95 22.50
N LEU A 219 8.02 -16.84 22.56
CA LEU A 219 8.90 -18.00 22.51
C LEU A 219 8.81 -18.72 23.85
N ASP A 220 8.41 -19.99 23.82
CA ASP A 220 8.45 -20.87 24.99
C ASP A 220 9.80 -21.61 24.98
N ASP A 221 10.48 -21.67 26.13
CA ASP A 221 11.73 -22.43 26.31
C ASP A 221 11.49 -23.96 26.20
N HIS A 222 10.23 -24.39 26.11
CA HIS A 222 9.83 -25.78 25.95
C HIS A 222 9.71 -26.22 24.48
N ASP A 223 9.96 -27.52 24.23
CA ASP A 223 10.00 -28.21 22.91
C ASP A 223 8.74 -28.02 22.02
N ASP A 224 7.68 -27.39 22.53
CA ASP A 224 6.42 -27.14 21.83
C ASP A 224 6.44 -25.90 20.92
N GLY A 225 7.54 -25.14 20.94
CA GLY A 225 7.91 -24.20 19.88
C GLY A 225 7.28 -22.82 19.96
N GLY A 226 6.62 -22.43 21.05
CA GLY A 226 6.07 -21.07 21.24
C GLY A 226 4.70 -20.79 20.59
N PHE A 227 4.23 -19.55 20.74
CA PHE A 227 2.91 -19.07 20.30
C PHE A 227 3.02 -17.72 19.59
N PHE A 228 2.14 -17.51 18.61
CA PHE A 228 1.75 -16.16 18.18
C PHE A 228 0.47 -15.80 18.89
N ASN A 229 0.50 -14.72 19.66
CA ASN A 229 -0.66 -14.17 20.32
C ASN A 229 -1.07 -12.87 19.65
N VAL A 230 -2.38 -12.66 19.54
CA VAL A 230 -2.96 -11.41 19.07
C VAL A 230 -3.68 -10.78 20.25
N TYR A 231 -3.35 -9.53 20.55
CA TYR A 231 -3.90 -8.78 21.69
C TYR A 231 -4.55 -7.48 21.24
N ALA A 232 -5.57 -7.04 21.96
CA ALA A 232 -6.20 -5.74 21.74
C ALA A 232 -5.28 -4.59 22.21
N LEU A 233 -5.03 -3.62 21.33
CA LEU A 233 -4.24 -2.40 21.61
C LEU A 233 -5.01 -1.32 22.37
N ARG A 234 -6.33 -1.46 22.44
CA ARG A 234 -7.26 -0.57 23.14
C ARG A 234 -8.56 -1.31 23.39
N ASP A 235 -9.48 -0.68 24.12
CA ASP A 235 -10.86 -1.17 24.16
C ASP A 235 -11.46 -1.16 22.73
N ILE A 236 -12.06 -2.28 22.35
CA ILE A 236 -12.76 -2.50 21.08
C ILE A 236 -14.24 -2.71 21.40
N SER A 237 -15.12 -1.93 20.80
CA SER A 237 -16.55 -2.01 21.08
C SER A 237 -17.22 -3.15 20.31
N ALA A 238 -18.32 -3.69 20.83
CA ALA A 238 -19.17 -4.59 20.06
C ALA A 238 -19.61 -3.94 18.72
N GLY A 239 -19.52 -4.69 17.63
CA GLY A 239 -19.75 -4.26 16.25
C GLY A 239 -18.55 -3.59 15.57
N GLU A 240 -17.44 -3.37 16.29
CA GLU A 240 -16.22 -2.80 15.71
C GLU A 240 -15.39 -3.88 14.99
N GLN A 241 -14.78 -3.52 13.85
CA GLN A 241 -13.88 -4.40 13.13
C GLN A 241 -12.50 -4.45 13.83
N LEU A 242 -11.91 -5.65 13.91
CA LEU A 242 -10.54 -5.86 14.34
C LEU A 242 -9.58 -5.60 13.18
N HIS A 243 -8.67 -4.64 13.38
CA HIS A 243 -7.71 -4.16 12.40
C HIS A 243 -6.29 -4.30 12.92
N TYR A 244 -5.47 -4.96 12.11
CA TYR A 244 -4.03 -5.06 12.31
C TYR A 244 -3.31 -4.13 11.32
N SER A 245 -2.18 -3.55 11.71
CA SER A 245 -1.37 -2.75 10.79
C SER A 245 -0.33 -3.64 10.11
N TYR A 246 -0.36 -3.71 8.78
CA TYR A 246 0.64 -4.44 8.02
C TYR A 246 1.98 -3.70 8.10
N GLU A 247 1.96 -2.38 8.35
CA GLU A 247 3.14 -1.51 8.40
C GLU A 247 4.02 -1.72 9.64
N LYS A 248 3.47 -2.24 10.75
CA LYS A 248 4.13 -2.21 12.06
C LYS A 248 4.06 -3.57 12.75
N VAL A 249 5.07 -4.41 12.55
CA VAL A 249 5.37 -5.50 13.48
C VAL A 249 6.23 -4.92 14.60
N ARG A 250 5.59 -4.32 15.61
CA ARG A 250 6.31 -3.76 16.76
C ARG A 250 6.79 -4.91 17.66
N ARG A 251 8.04 -5.35 17.49
CA ARG A 251 8.71 -6.16 18.53
C ARG A 251 9.34 -5.22 19.53
N GLU A 252 8.59 -4.85 20.56
CA GLU A 252 9.22 -4.23 21.73
C GLU A 252 10.26 -5.22 22.28
N ASN A 253 11.53 -4.81 22.31
CA ASN A 253 12.67 -5.54 22.89
C ASN A 253 13.40 -6.58 22.01
N ASP A 254 13.24 -6.58 20.68
CA ASP A 254 14.13 -7.37 19.81
C ASP A 254 15.30 -6.48 19.30
N PRO A 255 16.50 -6.55 19.90
CA PRO A 255 17.64 -5.75 19.49
C PRO A 255 18.22 -6.14 18.12
N TYR A 256 17.71 -7.22 17.52
CA TYR A 256 18.16 -7.74 16.21
C TYR A 256 17.20 -7.41 15.07
N PHE A 257 16.01 -6.91 15.37
CA PHE A 257 15.15 -6.32 14.35
C PHE A 257 15.51 -4.85 14.21
N GLU A 258 16.28 -4.54 13.15
CA GLU A 258 16.32 -3.17 12.62
C GLU A 258 14.87 -2.73 12.40
N GLU A 259 14.55 -1.46 12.68
CA GLU A 259 13.20 -0.92 12.46
C GLU A 259 12.82 -1.20 11.00
N ASP A 260 12.02 -2.24 10.76
CA ASP A 260 11.57 -2.60 9.42
C ASP A 260 11.00 -1.31 8.80
N PRO A 261 11.39 -0.97 7.56
CA PRO A 261 10.93 0.26 6.95
C PRO A 261 9.39 0.25 6.97
N ILE A 262 8.81 1.24 7.65
CA ILE A 262 7.36 1.42 7.76
C ILE A 262 6.81 1.38 6.33
N MET A 263 6.02 0.35 6.01
CA MET A 263 5.34 0.30 4.72
C MET A 263 4.43 1.51 4.61
N GLU A 264 4.49 2.19 3.47
CA GLU A 264 3.64 3.35 3.22
C GLU A 264 2.54 2.95 2.24
N THR A 265 1.56 3.84 2.04
CA THR A 265 0.41 3.57 1.15
C THR A 265 0.81 3.03 -0.24
N PRO A 266 1.86 3.54 -0.91
CA PRO A 266 2.32 2.99 -2.19
C PRO A 266 2.86 1.55 -2.10
N GLN A 267 3.56 1.19 -1.02
CA GLN A 267 4.05 -0.18 -0.79
C GLN A 267 2.88 -1.11 -0.46
N ILE A 268 1.89 -0.64 0.33
CA ILE A 268 0.66 -1.40 0.60
C ILE A 268 -0.10 -1.67 -0.71
N LEU A 269 -0.20 -0.67 -1.60
CA LEU A 269 -0.80 -0.85 -2.91
C LEU A 269 -0.05 -1.90 -3.74
N ARG A 270 1.28 -1.80 -3.79
CA ARG A 270 2.13 -2.75 -4.52
C ARG A 270 1.95 -4.17 -3.99
N ASP A 271 2.16 -4.37 -2.69
CA ASP A 271 2.32 -5.69 -2.08
C ASP A 271 1.00 -6.38 -1.76
N TYR A 272 -0.10 -5.61 -1.59
CA TYR A 272 -1.39 -6.16 -1.18
C TYR A 272 -2.54 -5.85 -2.15
N GLY A 273 -2.34 -4.95 -3.13
CA GLY A 273 -3.38 -4.54 -4.07
C GLY A 273 -4.51 -3.75 -3.42
N ILE A 274 -4.27 -3.12 -2.26
CA ILE A 274 -5.27 -2.34 -1.52
C ILE A 274 -4.76 -0.92 -1.26
N VAL A 275 -5.68 -0.01 -0.98
CA VAL A 275 -5.36 1.40 -0.68
C VAL A 275 -6.07 1.78 0.61
N GLU A 276 -5.34 2.40 1.52
CA GLU A 276 -5.94 3.01 2.70
C GLU A 276 -6.83 4.20 2.31
N LEU A 277 -8.06 4.23 2.85
CA LEU A 277 -8.98 5.36 2.65
C LEU A 277 -8.43 6.67 3.23
N TYR A 278 -7.68 6.56 4.34
CA TYR A 278 -7.03 7.66 5.03
C TYR A 278 -5.56 7.31 5.20
N PRO A 279 -4.71 7.70 4.25
CA PRO A 279 -3.33 7.26 4.25
C PRO A 279 -2.63 7.72 5.51
N GLN A 280 -1.89 6.82 6.15
CA GLN A 280 -1.11 7.18 7.34
C GLN A 280 0.29 7.65 6.96
N SER A 281 0.88 7.04 5.93
CA SER A 281 2.21 7.40 5.43
C SER A 281 2.23 7.46 3.90
N PHE A 282 2.96 8.45 3.38
CA PHE A 282 3.22 8.65 1.96
C PHE A 282 4.60 9.27 1.73
N THR A 283 5.44 8.62 0.92
CA THR A 283 6.53 9.31 0.24
C THR A 283 6.00 10.02 -1.02
N LEU A 284 6.28 11.30 -1.17
CA LEU A 284 5.87 12.18 -2.26
C LEU A 284 7.13 12.68 -2.98
N GLY A 285 7.53 12.01 -4.06
CA GLY A 285 8.81 12.25 -4.72
C GLY A 285 10.00 11.78 -3.87
N LYS A 286 11.22 12.24 -4.16
CA LYS A 286 12.43 11.71 -3.51
C LYS A 286 12.59 12.12 -2.04
N ASN A 287 12.04 13.28 -1.66
CA ASN A 287 12.43 13.94 -0.41
C ASN A 287 11.27 14.53 0.39
N ILE A 288 10.05 14.00 0.26
CA ILE A 288 8.92 14.47 1.07
C ILE A 288 8.23 13.24 1.63
N LYS A 289 8.43 12.95 2.91
CA LYS A 289 7.62 11.95 3.61
C LYS A 289 6.51 12.67 4.36
N LEU A 290 5.28 12.27 4.10
CA LEU A 290 4.09 12.70 4.81
C LEU A 290 3.68 11.58 5.75
N GLU A 291 3.72 11.85 7.05
CA GLU A 291 3.09 10.99 8.05
C GLU A 291 1.93 11.77 8.66
N ILE A 292 0.75 11.15 8.61
CA ILE A 292 -0.49 11.65 9.19
C ILE A 292 -0.66 10.90 10.50
N ASP A 293 -0.34 11.59 11.58
CA ASP A 293 -0.50 11.06 12.93
C ASP A 293 -1.64 11.82 13.62
N LYS A 294 -2.23 11.19 14.64
CA LYS A 294 -3.05 11.95 15.58
C LYS A 294 -2.18 12.42 16.73
N ASP A 295 -2.49 13.60 17.29
CA ASP A 295 -1.97 13.99 18.59
C ASP A 295 -2.49 13.00 19.65
N ASP A 296 -1.76 11.90 19.83
CA ASP A 296 -1.97 10.93 20.91
C ASP A 296 -1.28 11.40 22.21
N ASP A 297 -0.72 12.61 22.23
CA ASP A 297 -0.20 13.29 23.43
C ASP A 297 -1.37 13.67 24.37
N HIS A 298 -2.01 12.64 24.92
CA HIS A 298 -2.84 12.67 26.12
C HIS A 298 -1.95 12.88 27.35
N ASP A 299 -1.17 13.95 27.36
CA ASP A 299 -0.50 14.46 28.55
C ASP A 299 -1.52 15.18 29.45
N ASN A 300 -2.58 14.45 29.83
CA ASN A 300 -3.57 14.60 30.92
C ASN A 300 -4.10 15.99 31.34
N ASN A 301 -3.70 17.10 30.73
CA ASN A 301 -3.99 18.45 31.20
C ASN A 301 -3.94 19.45 30.03
N ASP A 302 -4.86 19.39 29.07
CA ASP A 302 -5.54 20.60 28.57
C ASP A 302 -6.53 20.28 27.44
N ASP A 303 -7.52 21.16 27.32
CA ASP A 303 -8.70 21.07 26.47
C ASP A 303 -8.41 20.77 24.97
N GLY A 304 -8.64 19.52 24.56
CA GLY A 304 -9.65 19.23 23.54
C GLY A 304 -9.40 19.73 22.11
N GLY A 305 -8.19 19.57 21.58
CA GLY A 305 -7.95 19.63 20.14
C GLY A 305 -7.63 18.25 19.60
N ASP A 306 -8.59 17.60 18.94
CA ASP A 306 -8.38 16.37 18.16
C ASP A 306 -7.60 16.75 16.88
N GLY A 307 -6.33 17.13 17.06
CA GLY A 307 -5.45 17.68 16.04
C GLY A 307 -4.89 16.60 15.14
N LEU A 308 -4.94 16.82 13.83
CA LEU A 308 -4.18 16.04 12.87
C LEU A 308 -2.74 16.54 12.88
N ILE A 309 -1.79 15.74 13.35
CA ILE A 309 -0.36 16.06 13.20
C ILE A 309 0.05 15.62 11.80
N ILE A 310 0.48 16.60 11.02
CA ILE A 310 1.14 16.34 9.75
C ILE A 310 2.64 16.48 9.97
N LYS A 311 3.35 15.33 9.99
CA LYS A 311 4.82 15.29 10.05
C LYS A 311 5.33 15.23 8.62
N LEU A 312 6.11 16.25 8.26
CA LEU A 312 6.80 16.31 6.97
C LEU A 312 8.29 16.14 7.23
N GLN A 313 8.88 15.09 6.66
CA GLN A 313 10.31 14.84 6.75
C GLN A 313 10.95 15.02 5.38
N SER A 314 12.05 15.79 5.36
CA SER A 314 12.99 15.82 4.23
C SER A 314 14.01 14.72 4.46
N SER A 315 14.19 13.82 3.49
CA SER A 315 15.12 12.69 3.55
C SER A 315 16.61 13.08 3.68
N SER A 316 16.93 14.38 3.57
CA SER A 316 18.30 14.89 3.71
C SER A 316 18.79 15.02 5.16
N SER A 317 17.93 14.85 6.17
CA SER A 317 18.35 14.94 7.57
C SER A 317 18.32 13.58 8.27
N THR A 318 19.50 13.00 8.49
CA THR A 318 19.70 11.81 9.34
C THR A 318 19.50 12.08 10.84
N SER A 319 19.12 13.30 11.23
CA SER A 319 18.82 13.60 12.62
C SER A 319 17.42 13.11 12.97
N THR A 320 17.34 12.15 13.90
CA THR A 320 16.11 11.61 14.49
C THR A 320 15.29 12.62 15.29
N THR A 321 15.76 13.86 15.43
CA THR A 321 14.99 14.92 16.08
C THR A 321 13.82 15.32 15.19
N THR A 322 12.61 14.97 15.63
CA THR A 322 11.30 15.23 14.99
C THR A 322 10.93 16.72 14.98
N GLN A 323 11.86 17.60 14.63
CA GLN A 323 11.53 18.99 14.37
C GLN A 323 10.81 19.06 13.03
N SER A 324 9.59 19.60 13.06
CA SER A 324 8.84 19.94 11.85
C SER A 324 9.69 20.86 10.98
N GLN A 325 10.33 20.30 9.95
CA GLN A 325 11.02 21.11 8.95
C GLN A 325 9.98 21.76 8.04
N SER A 326 10.18 23.03 7.73
CA SER A 326 9.40 23.70 6.69
C SER A 326 9.78 23.16 5.32
N LEU A 327 8.81 22.87 4.47
CA LEU A 327 9.07 22.52 3.07
C LEU A 327 9.81 23.66 2.36
N SER A 328 10.81 23.32 1.56
CA SER A 328 11.46 24.26 0.64
C SER A 328 10.50 24.73 -0.45
N TYR A 329 10.76 25.90 -1.04
CA TYR A 329 9.99 26.39 -2.19
C TYR A 329 9.93 25.36 -3.33
N ARG A 330 11.03 24.65 -3.60
CA ARG A 330 11.10 23.59 -4.62
C ARG A 330 10.14 22.44 -4.31
N GLN A 331 10.07 21.98 -3.06
CA GLN A 331 9.14 20.93 -2.64
C GLN A 331 7.68 21.39 -2.75
N ILE A 332 7.38 22.65 -2.41
CA ILE A 332 6.02 23.20 -2.52
C ILE A 332 5.60 23.29 -3.99
N SER A 333 6.46 23.82 -4.87
CA SER A 333 6.18 23.88 -6.30
C SER A 333 5.95 22.49 -6.89
N PHE A 334 6.78 21.51 -6.52
CA PHE A 334 6.60 20.12 -6.91
C PHE A 334 5.22 19.58 -6.51
N LEU A 335 4.81 19.74 -5.24
CA LEU A 335 3.51 19.29 -4.76
C LEU A 335 2.34 19.99 -5.49
N GLN A 336 2.46 21.28 -5.79
CA GLN A 336 1.44 22.02 -6.54
C GLN A 336 1.31 21.51 -7.99
N GLU A 337 2.43 21.24 -8.65
CA GLU A 337 2.46 20.68 -10.01
C GLU A 337 1.82 19.29 -10.05
N GLU A 338 2.16 18.42 -9.10
CA GLU A 338 1.59 17.08 -9.01
C GLU A 338 0.09 17.11 -8.66
N LEU A 339 -0.34 18.00 -7.76
CA LEU A 339 -1.76 18.19 -7.48
C LEU A 339 -2.54 18.64 -8.72
N PHE A 340 -1.98 19.58 -9.49
CA PHE A 340 -2.58 20.01 -10.75
C PHE A 340 -2.70 18.85 -11.74
N ARG A 341 -1.64 18.04 -11.88
CA ARG A 341 -1.62 16.86 -12.74
C ARG A 341 -2.68 15.82 -12.32
N LEU A 342 -2.79 15.53 -11.03
CA LEU A 342 -3.79 14.59 -10.50
C LEU A 342 -5.22 15.09 -10.74
N ASN A 343 -5.46 16.39 -10.60
CA ASN A 343 -6.75 16.98 -10.93
C ASN A 343 -7.09 16.81 -12.41
N LEU A 344 -6.12 16.97 -13.32
CA LEU A 344 -6.32 16.67 -14.75
C LEU A 344 -6.55 15.17 -15.01
N ALA A 345 -5.88 14.30 -14.24
CA ALA A 345 -6.07 12.86 -14.35
C ALA A 345 -7.46 12.40 -13.90
N SER A 346 -8.22 13.21 -13.16
CA SER A 346 -9.59 12.86 -12.76
C SER A 346 -10.51 12.59 -13.96
N ASP A 347 -10.33 13.32 -15.06
CA ASP A 347 -11.04 13.14 -16.33
C ASP A 347 -10.77 11.75 -16.97
N LEU A 348 -9.65 11.10 -16.62
CA LEU A 348 -9.36 9.75 -17.09
C LEU A 348 -10.37 8.74 -16.53
N PHE A 349 -10.82 8.90 -15.28
CA PHE A 349 -11.77 7.97 -14.67
C PHE A 349 -13.17 8.05 -15.30
N GLU A 350 -13.54 9.20 -15.88
CA GLU A 350 -14.79 9.33 -16.63
C GLU A 350 -14.70 8.71 -18.04
N THR A 351 -13.52 8.80 -18.67
CA THR A 351 -13.33 8.42 -20.08
C THR A 351 -12.83 6.99 -20.26
N TRP A 352 -12.07 6.44 -19.32
CA TRP A 352 -11.43 5.13 -19.43
C TRP A 352 -12.42 3.96 -19.55
N PRO A 353 -13.50 3.89 -18.75
CA PRO A 353 -14.50 2.82 -18.89
C PRO A 353 -15.15 2.80 -20.28
N LEU A 354 -15.31 3.96 -20.93
CA LEU A 354 -15.87 4.09 -22.27
C LEU A 354 -14.91 3.53 -23.34
N LEU A 355 -13.60 3.73 -23.16
CA LEU A 355 -12.58 3.20 -24.06
C LEU A 355 -12.56 1.66 -24.03
N LEU A 356 -12.67 1.07 -22.83
CA LEU A 356 -12.65 -0.39 -22.66
C LEU A 356 -13.93 -1.09 -23.12
N SER A 357 -15.07 -0.40 -22.96
CA SER A 357 -16.37 -0.89 -23.46
C SER A 357 -16.40 -1.00 -24.99
N SER A 358 -15.54 -0.25 -25.68
CA SER A 358 -15.45 -0.27 -27.15
C SER A 358 -14.51 -1.36 -27.69
N SER A 359 -13.61 -1.89 -26.86
CA SER A 359 -12.52 -2.79 -27.29
C SER A 359 -12.67 -4.24 -26.85
N SER A 360 -13.51 -4.55 -25.85
CA SER A 360 -13.57 -5.88 -25.24
C SER A 360 -14.84 -6.67 -25.60
N SER A 361 -14.67 -7.78 -26.32
CA SER A 361 -15.71 -8.79 -26.61
C SER A 361 -15.72 -9.95 -25.61
N SER A 362 -14.88 -9.90 -24.58
CA SER A 362 -14.72 -10.94 -23.55
C SER A 362 -15.33 -10.47 -22.22
N ALA A 363 -16.38 -11.17 -21.75
CA ALA A 363 -17.06 -10.82 -20.50
C ALA A 363 -16.19 -11.03 -19.25
N ASN A 364 -15.25 -11.99 -19.26
CA ASN A 364 -14.48 -12.35 -18.07
C ASN A 364 -13.39 -11.31 -17.72
N SER A 365 -12.74 -10.72 -18.72
CA SER A 365 -11.73 -9.67 -18.51
C SER A 365 -12.29 -8.39 -17.90
N SER A 366 -13.60 -8.15 -18.03
CA SER A 366 -14.25 -6.96 -17.47
C SER A 366 -14.27 -6.96 -15.94
N SER A 367 -14.41 -8.14 -15.32
CA SER A 367 -14.58 -8.24 -13.86
C SER A 367 -13.29 -7.94 -13.07
N ALA A 368 -12.16 -8.51 -13.49
CA ALA A 368 -10.86 -8.26 -12.86
C ALA A 368 -10.44 -6.80 -13.00
N PHE A 369 -10.57 -6.25 -14.22
CA PHE A 369 -10.26 -4.84 -14.47
C PHE A 369 -11.12 -3.88 -13.63
N ASN A 370 -12.40 -4.17 -13.40
CA ASN A 370 -13.26 -3.32 -12.58
C ASN A 370 -12.76 -3.21 -11.12
N LEU A 371 -12.22 -4.31 -10.57
CA LEU A 371 -11.64 -4.32 -9.24
C LEU A 371 -10.36 -3.46 -9.20
N GLU A 372 -9.44 -3.70 -10.15
CA GLU A 372 -8.20 -2.94 -10.30
C GLU A 372 -8.48 -1.44 -10.51
N PHE A 373 -9.44 -1.11 -11.37
CA PHE A 373 -9.89 0.27 -11.62
C PHE A 373 -10.38 0.96 -10.34
N THR A 374 -11.17 0.26 -9.53
CA THR A 374 -11.67 0.77 -8.24
C THR A 374 -10.51 1.05 -7.29
N VAL A 375 -9.52 0.15 -7.23
CA VAL A 375 -8.31 0.33 -6.42
C VAL A 375 -7.50 1.54 -6.91
N ILE A 376 -7.31 1.70 -8.22
CA ILE A 376 -6.60 2.86 -8.80
C ILE A 376 -7.33 4.16 -8.49
N GLN A 377 -8.67 4.17 -8.53
CA GLN A 377 -9.47 5.33 -8.17
C GLN A 377 -9.29 5.69 -6.69
N LYS A 378 -9.32 4.70 -5.79
CA LYS A 378 -9.01 4.91 -4.37
C LYS A 378 -7.60 5.46 -4.17
N TYR A 379 -6.62 4.95 -4.92
CA TYR A 379 -5.24 5.44 -4.86
C TYR A 379 -5.11 6.89 -5.31
N HIS A 380 -5.75 7.24 -6.43
CA HIS A 380 -5.80 8.62 -6.91
C HIS A 380 -6.38 9.57 -5.85
N GLN A 381 -7.50 9.19 -5.22
CA GLN A 381 -8.11 9.99 -4.16
C GLN A 381 -7.20 10.13 -2.94
N SER A 382 -6.61 9.01 -2.49
CA SER A 382 -5.70 8.97 -1.34
C SER A 382 -4.46 9.85 -1.56
N LEU A 383 -3.84 9.74 -2.75
CA LEU A 383 -2.69 10.55 -3.15
C LEU A 383 -3.03 12.04 -3.30
N THR A 384 -4.19 12.36 -3.88
CA THR A 384 -4.69 13.75 -3.98
C THR A 384 -4.88 14.36 -2.59
N ASN A 385 -5.47 13.59 -1.67
CA ASN A 385 -5.68 14.03 -0.29
C ASN A 385 -4.34 14.23 0.44
N ALA A 386 -3.39 13.31 0.29
CA ALA A 386 -2.06 13.41 0.88
C ALA A 386 -1.33 14.69 0.46
N ILE A 387 -1.29 14.97 -0.85
CA ILE A 387 -0.63 16.18 -1.38
C ILE A 387 -1.36 17.45 -0.91
N THR A 388 -2.70 17.43 -0.88
CA THR A 388 -3.49 18.57 -0.38
C THR A 388 -3.19 18.85 1.09
N LEU A 389 -3.18 17.82 1.94
CA LEU A 389 -2.83 17.94 3.36
C LEU A 389 -1.40 18.45 3.55
N ALA A 390 -0.44 17.95 2.76
CA ALA A 390 0.94 18.44 2.80
C ALA A 390 1.02 19.95 2.49
N LEU A 391 0.32 20.42 1.45
CA LEU A 391 0.26 21.84 1.08
C LEU A 391 -0.48 22.70 2.13
N ASP A 392 -1.60 22.22 2.66
CA ASP A 392 -2.38 22.95 3.67
C ASP A 392 -1.62 23.10 4.99
N SER A 393 -0.85 22.08 5.38
CA SER A 393 0.01 22.12 6.57
C SER A 393 1.08 23.24 6.50
N PHE A 394 1.46 23.66 5.30
CA PHE A 394 2.37 24.78 5.08
C PHE A 394 1.66 26.14 5.14
N GLN A 395 0.43 26.23 4.63
CA GLN A 395 -0.33 27.49 4.62
C GLN A 395 -0.73 27.92 6.04
N THR A 396 -1.11 26.96 6.89
CA THR A 396 -1.50 27.22 8.28
C THR A 396 -0.34 27.73 9.12
N LYS A 397 0.91 27.28 8.84
CA LYS A 397 2.13 27.74 9.54
C LYS A 397 2.64 29.12 9.12
N ASN A 398 2.26 29.62 7.94
CA ASN A 398 2.72 30.91 7.41
C ASN A 398 1.83 32.11 7.75
N ILE A 399 0.89 31.96 8.68
CA ILE A 399 0.14 33.09 9.22
C ILE A 399 1.02 33.74 10.30
N VAL A 400 1.59 34.90 9.95
CA VAL A 400 2.55 35.74 10.70
C VAL A 400 4.04 35.43 10.45
N LEU A 401 4.48 35.59 9.19
CA LEU A 401 5.85 36.06 8.97
C LEU A 401 5.89 37.57 9.30
N PRO A 402 6.73 38.03 10.25
CA PRO A 402 6.97 39.45 10.45
C PRO A 402 7.45 40.04 9.12
N ALA A 403 6.86 41.16 8.72
CA ALA A 403 7.32 41.91 7.56
C ALA A 403 8.68 42.56 7.88
N GLU A 404 9.77 41.80 7.91
CA GLU A 404 11.11 42.34 8.16
C GLU A 404 12.13 41.87 7.13
N THR A 405 12.50 42.85 6.30
CA THR A 405 13.85 43.12 5.79
C THR A 405 14.58 41.96 5.10
N LEU A 406 14.42 41.89 3.78
CA LEU A 406 15.44 41.37 2.86
C LEU A 406 16.79 42.06 3.16
N HIS A 407 17.67 41.38 3.91
CA HIS A 407 19.11 41.61 3.81
C HIS A 407 19.60 40.79 2.61
N LYS A 408 20.15 41.50 1.62
CA LYS A 408 20.37 40.99 0.27
C LYS A 408 21.77 40.43 0.02
N ASP A 409 22.60 40.30 1.06
CA ASP A 409 24.05 40.35 0.86
C ASP A 409 24.85 39.13 1.40
N GLU A 410 24.24 38.03 1.89
CA GLU A 410 25.03 36.91 2.45
C GLU A 410 24.69 35.49 1.92
N GLU A 411 23.72 35.31 1.01
CA GLU A 411 23.34 33.97 0.52
C GLU A 411 24.03 33.51 -0.78
N GLU A 412 24.87 34.35 -1.41
CA GLU A 412 25.49 34.00 -2.71
C GLU A 412 26.78 33.16 -2.61
N GLU A 413 27.38 32.98 -1.41
CA GLU A 413 28.66 32.24 -1.26
C GLU A 413 28.53 30.82 -0.70
N ALA A 414 27.35 30.37 -0.25
CA ALA A 414 27.18 29.03 0.32
C ALA A 414 26.73 27.94 -0.68
N TYR A 415 26.32 28.30 -1.89
CA TYR A 415 25.62 27.38 -2.81
C TYR A 415 26.45 26.83 -3.99
N ALA A 416 27.75 27.09 -4.04
CA ALA A 416 28.62 26.64 -5.13
C ALA A 416 29.39 25.32 -4.86
N ARG A 417 28.88 24.42 -4.00
CA ARG A 417 29.63 23.20 -3.60
C ARG A 417 28.91 21.86 -3.64
N ASP A 418 27.71 21.77 -4.22
CA ASP A 418 27.05 20.50 -4.54
C ASP A 418 26.90 20.34 -6.07
N GLU A 419 28.01 20.45 -6.80
CA GLU A 419 28.09 20.26 -8.27
C GLU A 419 28.38 18.79 -8.69
N ASP A 420 28.05 17.79 -7.86
CA ASP A 420 28.34 16.38 -8.18
C ASP A 420 27.11 15.45 -8.37
N GLU A 421 25.92 16.01 -8.66
CA GLU A 421 24.85 15.20 -9.28
C GLU A 421 24.31 15.85 -10.56
N ASP A 422 24.91 15.41 -11.67
CA ASP A 422 24.47 15.60 -13.05
C ASP A 422 23.03 15.11 -13.28
N PHE A 423 22.04 15.91 -12.86
CA PHE A 423 20.67 15.77 -13.31
C PHE A 423 20.53 16.47 -14.66
N TRP A 424 20.96 15.80 -15.72
CA TRP A 424 20.59 16.20 -17.07
C TRP A 424 19.07 16.06 -17.22
N MET A 425 18.35 17.18 -17.09
CA MET A 425 17.09 17.33 -17.82
C MET A 425 17.42 17.13 -19.30
N GLN A 426 17.20 15.91 -19.80
CA GLN A 426 17.03 15.71 -21.23
C GLN A 426 15.82 16.53 -21.65
N TYR A 427 16.11 17.71 -22.21
CA TYR A 427 15.26 18.23 -23.27
C TYR A 427 15.11 17.09 -24.28
N ILE A 428 13.91 16.53 -24.37
CA ILE A 428 13.52 15.72 -25.51
C ILE A 428 13.56 16.67 -26.71
N VAL A 429 14.73 16.73 -27.34
CA VAL A 429 14.85 17.15 -28.73
C VAL A 429 14.19 16.03 -29.49
N CYS A 430 12.98 16.31 -30.02
CA CYS A 430 12.22 15.41 -30.86
C CYS A 430 13.13 14.83 -31.96
N SER A 431 13.51 13.57 -31.78
CA SER A 431 14.15 12.76 -32.80
C SER A 431 13.18 12.58 -33.97
N HIS A 432 13.67 12.85 -35.18
CA HIS A 432 12.94 12.67 -36.43
C HIS A 432 12.70 11.19 -36.73
N ASP A 433 11.57 10.65 -36.27
CA ASP A 433 10.90 9.53 -36.94
C ASP A 433 9.41 9.87 -37.16
N PRO A 434 9.01 10.24 -38.38
CA PRO A 434 7.64 10.71 -38.67
C PRO A 434 6.62 9.58 -38.87
N THR A 435 6.91 8.32 -38.51
CA THR A 435 6.04 7.19 -38.89
C THR A 435 5.23 6.55 -37.76
N GLN A 436 5.39 6.96 -36.51
CA GLN A 436 4.61 6.41 -35.39
C GLN A 436 4.23 7.47 -34.35
N PHE A 437 3.30 8.36 -34.70
CA PHE A 437 2.56 9.13 -33.70
C PHE A 437 1.06 9.07 -33.99
N LEU A 438 0.31 8.65 -32.97
CA LEU A 438 -1.11 8.97 -32.84
C LEU A 438 -1.23 10.50 -32.76
N ASP A 439 -1.91 11.06 -33.74
CA ASP A 439 -2.20 12.48 -33.92
C ASP A 439 -3.01 13.04 -32.73
N PHE A 440 -2.32 13.71 -31.79
CA PHE A 440 -2.94 14.48 -30.70
C PHE A 440 -3.26 15.94 -31.11
N ASP A 441 -2.75 16.42 -32.25
CA ASP A 441 -3.04 17.78 -32.74
C ASP A 441 -4.49 17.89 -33.25
N GLY A 442 -5.05 16.79 -33.75
CA GLY A 442 -6.47 16.68 -34.11
C GLY A 442 -7.43 16.77 -32.92
N TYR A 443 -6.98 16.54 -31.68
CA TYR A 443 -7.80 16.59 -30.46
C TYR A 443 -8.06 18.03 -30.00
N TYR A 444 -7.05 18.90 -30.08
CA TYR A 444 -7.18 20.30 -29.69
C TYR A 444 -8.07 21.12 -30.64
N GLN A 445 -7.99 20.87 -31.96
CA GLN A 445 -8.77 21.61 -32.95
C GLN A 445 -10.26 21.24 -32.99
N ARG A 446 -10.66 20.08 -32.46
CA ARG A 446 -12.05 19.59 -32.53
C ARG A 446 -12.92 19.98 -31.32
N HIS A 447 -12.31 20.48 -30.24
CA HIS A 447 -13.02 20.76 -28.98
C HIS A 447 -12.96 22.21 -28.50
N GLU A 448 -12.45 23.12 -29.32
CA GLU A 448 -12.48 24.57 -29.06
C GLU A 448 -13.92 25.15 -28.96
N SER A 449 -14.94 24.42 -29.44
CA SER A 449 -16.36 24.80 -29.34
C SER A 449 -17.09 24.28 -28.10
N LEU A 450 -16.46 23.42 -27.27
CA LEU A 450 -17.07 22.87 -26.05
C LEU A 450 -16.65 23.61 -24.75
N LEU A 451 -15.72 24.56 -24.83
CA LEU A 451 -15.24 25.39 -23.71
C LEU A 451 -16.11 26.62 -23.41
N GLN A 452 -17.41 26.59 -23.72
CA GLN A 452 -18.37 27.60 -23.23
C GLN A 452 -19.35 27.01 -22.21
N SER A 453 -18.79 26.58 -21.09
CA SER A 453 -19.53 26.26 -19.86
C SER A 453 -19.44 27.44 -18.87
N LYS A 454 -20.55 27.66 -18.15
CA LYS A 454 -20.98 28.94 -17.57
C LYS A 454 -20.41 29.30 -16.19
N TYR A 455 -19.27 28.72 -15.78
CA TYR A 455 -18.74 28.95 -14.44
C TYR A 455 -17.28 29.44 -14.47
N GLN A 456 -17.03 30.48 -13.66
CA GLN A 456 -15.76 31.14 -13.35
C GLN A 456 -15.12 32.03 -14.42
N LYS A 457 -15.58 33.30 -14.45
CA LYS A 457 -14.70 34.44 -14.79
C LYS A 457 -13.94 34.85 -13.53
N ILE A 458 -12.67 34.49 -13.43
CA ILE A 458 -11.74 35.16 -12.52
C ILE A 458 -11.23 36.41 -13.26
N CYS A 459 -11.67 37.58 -12.81
CA CYS A 459 -11.17 38.87 -13.31
C CYS A 459 -9.90 39.25 -12.54
N PHE A 460 -8.76 39.35 -13.22
CA PHE A 460 -7.63 40.10 -12.68
C PHE A 460 -7.92 41.60 -12.79
N SER A 461 -8.11 42.28 -11.65
CA SER A 461 -8.22 43.74 -11.63
C SER A 461 -6.84 44.35 -11.82
N LYS A 462 -6.61 44.96 -12.99
CA LYS A 462 -5.44 45.77 -13.30
C LYS A 462 -5.63 47.15 -12.68
N ASN A 463 -4.91 47.49 -11.61
CA ASN A 463 -4.86 48.85 -11.08
C ASN A 463 -3.48 49.51 -11.26
N ARG A 464 -3.52 50.66 -11.93
CA ARG A 464 -2.48 51.54 -12.52
C ARG A 464 -1.70 52.40 -11.51
N LYS A 465 -0.51 52.88 -11.90
CA LYS A 465 -0.16 54.30 -12.29
C LYS A 465 1.37 54.51 -12.34
N TYR A 466 1.99 54.75 -13.51
CA TYR A 466 2.35 56.03 -14.20
C TYR A 466 3.38 56.95 -13.51
N MET A 467 4.56 57.17 -14.13
CA MET A 467 4.97 58.45 -14.79
C MET A 467 6.44 58.48 -15.31
N ILE A 468 6.59 58.84 -16.61
CA ILE A 468 7.54 59.80 -17.27
C ILE A 468 9.06 59.46 -17.26
N SER A 469 9.85 59.52 -18.36
CA SER A 469 9.96 60.58 -19.36
C SER A 469 10.32 60.13 -20.79
N ALA A 470 9.98 60.99 -21.74
CA ALA A 470 10.53 61.04 -23.10
C ALA A 470 11.73 62.01 -23.15
N SER A 471 12.70 61.76 -24.02
CA SER A 471 13.36 62.80 -24.83
C SER A 471 14.40 62.22 -25.82
N HIS A 472 14.19 62.61 -27.08
CA HIS A 472 15.01 62.59 -28.30
C HIS A 472 15.37 61.28 -29.00
#